data_AF-A0A840SMC4-F1
#
_entry.id   AF-A0A840SMC4-F1
#
_cell.length_a   1.000
_cell.length_b   1.000
_cell.length_c   1.000
_cell.angle_alpha   90.00
_cell.angle_beta   90.00
_cell.angle_gamma   90.00
#
_symmetry.space_group_name_H-M   'P 1'
#
loop_
_entity.id
_entity.type
_entity.pdbx_description
1 polymer ?
#
loop_
_entity_poly.entity_id
_entity_poly.type
_entity_poly.pdbx_seq_one_letter_code
_entity_poly.pdbx_strand_id
1 'polypeptide(L)'
;MRQKLAQWYWCGVFGEPYGGAIETRFAKDLANVLAWIDGAGREPTTVKDSAFRPERLKTMTSRLSAAYKGVHALLMHKQARDFLSGHSYNQTSYFDEAVDIHHIFPRAWCQKNRIARERHDTIINKTPLSSKTNRIVGGDAPSVYLARLPKQGAASDAAIDTHLESHLIDPQLLRADNFDGFVGRRQEALLGLIEAATGKADLVCRAARFLLARHADDLCFRRLLFFTSVSFG
;
A
#
# COMPACT_ATOMS: atom_id res chain seq x y z
N MET A 1 12.72 -20.00 -12.08
CA MET A 1 13.48 -18.78 -12.42
C MET A 1 12.72 -17.48 -12.13
N ARG A 2 11.72 -17.08 -12.94
CA ARG A 2 11.04 -15.76 -12.82
C ARG A 2 10.51 -15.42 -11.43
N GLN A 3 9.91 -16.39 -10.72
CA GLN A 3 9.39 -16.19 -9.37
C GLN A 3 10.50 -15.88 -8.34
N LYS A 4 11.61 -16.63 -8.34
CA LYS A 4 12.74 -16.39 -7.42
C LYS A 4 13.38 -15.01 -7.65
N LEU A 5 13.54 -14.63 -8.92
CA LEU A 5 14.07 -13.31 -9.27
C LEU A 5 13.14 -12.18 -8.81
N ALA A 6 11.84 -12.32 -9.05
CA ALA A 6 10.84 -11.35 -8.58
C ALA A 6 10.83 -11.26 -7.05
N GLN A 7 10.86 -12.40 -6.35
CA GLN A 7 10.91 -12.45 -4.89
C GLN A 7 12.15 -11.74 -4.34
N TRP A 8 13.33 -12.02 -4.90
CA TRP A 8 14.57 -11.34 -4.53
C TRP A 8 14.48 -9.82 -4.76
N TYR A 9 13.99 -9.41 -5.93
CA TYR A 9 13.80 -8.01 -6.26
C TYR A 9 12.89 -7.30 -5.24
N TRP A 10 11.70 -7.86 -4.96
CA TRP A 10 10.76 -7.27 -4.01
C TRP A 10 11.28 -7.28 -2.57
N CYS A 11 11.99 -8.34 -2.16
CA CYS A 11 12.64 -8.39 -0.86
C CYS A 11 13.71 -7.29 -0.70
N GLY A 12 14.44 -6.98 -1.78
CA GLY A 12 15.37 -5.85 -1.83
C GLY A 12 14.67 -4.49 -1.82
N VAL A 13 13.59 -4.33 -2.59
CA VAL A 13 12.83 -3.07 -2.64
C VAL A 13 12.20 -2.72 -1.29
N PHE A 14 11.56 -3.68 -0.63
CA PHE A 14 10.85 -3.44 0.63
C PHE A 14 11.71 -3.63 1.88
N GLY A 15 12.77 -4.41 1.80
CA GLY A 15 13.77 -4.50 2.88
C GLY A 15 14.71 -3.29 2.93
N GLU A 16 14.75 -2.48 1.85
CA GLU A 16 15.67 -1.35 1.64
C GLU A 16 17.14 -1.63 2.08
N PRO A 17 17.72 -2.83 1.82
CA PRO A 17 19.02 -3.24 2.39
C PRO A 17 20.22 -2.53 1.74
N TYR A 18 19.97 -1.75 0.68
CA TYR A 18 20.96 -1.07 -0.15
C TYR A 18 20.98 0.46 0.05
N GLY A 19 20.30 0.98 1.07
CA GLY A 19 20.30 2.41 1.42
C GLY A 19 21.62 2.92 2.06
N GLY A 20 22.62 2.07 2.27
CA GLY A 20 23.94 2.39 2.84
C GLY A 20 25.04 1.43 2.35
N ALA A 21 26.30 1.61 2.80
CA ALA A 21 27.54 0.85 2.45
C ALA A 21 27.37 -0.25 1.37
N ILE A 22 27.35 0.21 0.13
CA ILE A 22 26.68 -0.41 -1.03
C ILE A 22 27.55 -1.47 -1.72
N GLU A 23 28.82 -1.15 -1.99
CA GLU A 23 29.56 -1.85 -3.05
C GLU A 23 29.86 -3.33 -2.74
N THR A 24 30.18 -3.67 -1.50
CA THR A 24 30.57 -5.05 -1.13
C THR A 24 29.38 -6.00 -1.07
N ARG A 25 28.15 -5.48 -0.87
CA ARG A 25 26.93 -6.30 -0.78
C ARG A 25 26.41 -6.69 -2.16
N PHE A 26 26.44 -5.78 -3.13
CA PHE A 26 25.96 -6.03 -4.50
C PHE A 26 26.76 -7.13 -5.22
N ALA A 27 28.08 -7.10 -5.15
CA ALA A 27 28.93 -8.06 -5.85
C ALA A 27 28.73 -9.51 -5.35
N LYS A 28 28.56 -9.67 -4.02
CA LYS A 28 28.29 -10.98 -3.41
C LYS A 28 26.86 -11.45 -3.65
N ASP A 29 25.89 -10.54 -3.63
CA ASP A 29 24.48 -10.89 -3.83
C ASP A 29 24.21 -11.41 -5.24
N LEU A 30 24.81 -10.83 -6.28
CA LEU A 30 24.56 -11.26 -7.66
C LEU A 30 24.92 -12.73 -7.89
N ALA A 31 26.12 -13.15 -7.47
CA ALA A 31 26.56 -14.54 -7.61
C ALA A 31 25.66 -15.50 -6.80
N ASN A 32 25.30 -15.12 -5.58
CA ASN A 32 24.42 -15.93 -4.73
C ASN A 32 23.01 -16.07 -5.32
N VAL A 33 22.47 -15.00 -5.91
CA VAL A 33 21.14 -15.01 -6.53
C VAL A 33 21.11 -15.90 -7.75
N LEU A 34 22.12 -15.83 -8.62
CA LEU A 34 22.20 -16.69 -9.81
C LEU A 34 22.27 -18.17 -9.41
N ALA A 35 23.18 -18.52 -8.49
CA ALA A 35 23.30 -19.89 -8.00
C ALA A 35 21.98 -20.38 -7.35
N TRP A 36 21.29 -19.54 -6.58
CA TRP A 36 20.01 -19.88 -5.98
C TRP A 36 18.89 -20.06 -7.01
N ILE A 37 18.86 -19.22 -8.05
CA ILE A 37 17.89 -19.32 -9.15
C ILE A 37 18.05 -20.67 -9.87
N ASP A 38 19.29 -21.10 -10.09
CA ASP A 38 19.64 -22.36 -10.76
C ASP A 38 19.49 -23.59 -9.84
N GLY A 39 19.19 -23.39 -8.55
CA GLY A 39 19.00 -24.46 -7.57
C GLY A 39 20.29 -25.03 -6.99
N ALA A 40 21.44 -24.51 -7.39
CA ALA A 40 22.77 -24.91 -6.89
C ALA A 40 23.22 -24.13 -5.64
N GLY A 41 22.54 -23.01 -5.33
CA GLY A 41 22.89 -22.09 -4.24
C GLY A 41 21.85 -22.01 -3.13
N ARG A 42 22.28 -21.52 -1.96
CA ARG A 42 21.41 -21.22 -0.81
C ARG A 42 20.58 -19.95 -1.05
N GLU A 43 19.48 -19.81 -0.31
CA GLU A 43 18.67 -18.59 -0.33
C GLU A 43 19.53 -17.33 -0.04
N PRO A 44 19.48 -16.29 -0.89
CA PRO A 44 20.24 -15.05 -0.69
C PRO A 44 19.84 -14.34 0.60
N THR A 45 20.80 -13.69 1.25
CA THR A 45 20.54 -12.92 2.50
C THR A 45 19.46 -11.85 2.29
N THR A 46 19.44 -11.22 1.12
CA THR A 46 18.40 -10.24 0.74
C THR A 46 17.00 -10.84 0.74
N VAL A 47 16.82 -12.12 0.41
CA VAL A 47 15.52 -12.80 0.60
C VAL A 47 15.36 -13.21 2.04
N LYS A 48 16.31 -13.95 2.61
CA LYS A 48 16.23 -14.54 3.95
C LYS A 48 15.93 -13.51 5.04
N ASP A 49 16.66 -12.40 5.05
CA ASP A 49 16.63 -11.40 6.13
C ASP A 49 15.66 -10.25 5.84
N SER A 50 15.02 -10.22 4.66
CA SER A 50 14.05 -9.18 4.34
C SER A 50 12.87 -9.23 5.31
N ALA A 51 12.56 -8.07 5.86
CA ALA A 51 11.43 -7.82 6.73
C ALA A 51 10.84 -6.45 6.42
N PHE A 52 9.51 -6.36 6.39
CA PHE A 52 8.79 -5.10 6.24
C PHE A 52 7.95 -4.84 7.49
N ARG A 53 8.11 -3.66 8.11
CA ARG A 53 7.35 -3.31 9.31
C ARG A 53 6.02 -2.65 8.92
N PRO A 54 4.86 -3.11 9.42
CA PRO A 54 3.56 -2.52 9.09
C PRO A 54 3.47 -0.99 9.28
N GLU A 55 4.10 -0.47 10.32
CA GLU A 55 4.12 0.95 10.67
C GLU A 55 4.88 1.79 9.64
N ARG A 56 5.73 1.16 8.82
CA ARG A 56 6.45 1.84 7.74
C ARG A 56 5.49 2.52 6.77
N LEU A 57 4.34 1.91 6.47
CA LEU A 57 3.32 2.54 5.61
C LEU A 57 2.80 3.86 6.19
N LYS A 58 2.69 3.98 7.51
CA LYS A 58 2.21 5.21 8.17
C LYS A 58 3.24 6.34 8.19
N THR A 59 4.51 6.04 7.91
CA THR A 59 5.62 7.01 7.96
C THR A 59 6.28 7.23 6.59
N MET A 60 5.88 6.46 5.58
CA MET A 60 6.48 6.51 4.25
C MET A 60 5.90 7.66 3.43
N THR A 61 6.64 8.76 3.36
CA THR A 61 6.23 10.00 2.69
C THR A 61 7.14 10.41 1.50
N SER A 62 8.40 9.97 1.51
CA SER A 62 9.43 10.38 0.54
C SER A 62 9.35 9.62 -0.78
N ARG A 63 9.29 10.37 -1.88
CA ARG A 63 9.32 9.82 -3.26
C ARG A 63 10.66 9.20 -3.65
N LEU A 64 11.72 9.44 -2.88
CA LEU A 64 13.05 8.87 -3.13
C LEU A 64 13.17 7.42 -2.62
N SER A 65 12.33 7.00 -1.66
CA SER A 65 12.37 5.66 -1.07
C SER A 65 12.08 4.57 -2.12
N ALA A 66 12.85 3.49 -2.06
CA ALA A 66 12.63 2.32 -2.89
C ALA A 66 11.29 1.68 -2.56
N ALA A 67 10.97 1.51 -1.27
CA ALA A 67 9.67 0.99 -0.83
C ALA A 67 8.50 1.86 -1.29
N TYR A 68 8.65 3.20 -1.29
CA TYR A 68 7.61 4.11 -1.78
C TYR A 68 7.31 3.88 -3.27
N LYS A 69 8.37 3.82 -4.10
CA LYS A 69 8.24 3.52 -5.53
C LYS A 69 7.70 2.10 -5.75
N GLY A 70 8.12 1.16 -4.92
CA GLY A 70 7.71 -0.24 -4.94
C GLY A 70 6.20 -0.42 -4.74
N VAL A 71 5.57 0.32 -3.82
CA VAL A 71 4.11 0.28 -3.63
C VAL A 71 3.38 0.68 -4.92
N HIS A 72 3.76 1.81 -5.52
CA HIS A 72 3.12 2.27 -6.75
C HIS A 72 3.38 1.31 -7.93
N ALA A 73 4.59 0.76 -8.03
CA ALA A 73 4.91 -0.26 -9.02
C ALA A 73 4.05 -1.52 -8.86
N LEU A 74 3.80 -1.98 -7.63
CA LEU A 74 2.91 -3.10 -7.37
C LEU A 74 1.45 -2.79 -7.71
N LEU A 75 0.95 -1.58 -7.39
CA LEU A 75 -0.40 -1.16 -7.77
C LEU A 75 -0.57 -1.14 -9.29
N MET A 76 0.37 -0.55 -10.03
CA MET A 76 0.34 -0.54 -11.49
C MET A 76 0.45 -1.96 -12.07
N HIS A 77 1.29 -2.82 -11.48
CA HIS A 77 1.40 -4.22 -11.88
C HIS A 77 0.11 -5.02 -11.65
N LYS A 78 -0.66 -4.68 -10.61
CA LYS A 78 -2.02 -5.21 -10.35
C LYS A 78 -3.11 -4.53 -11.17
N GLN A 79 -2.71 -3.80 -12.21
CA GLN A 79 -3.61 -3.12 -13.15
C GLN A 79 -4.51 -2.09 -12.47
N ALA A 80 -3.96 -1.31 -11.53
CA ALA A 80 -4.62 -0.10 -11.05
C ALA A 80 -5.07 0.79 -12.23
N ARG A 81 -6.30 1.30 -12.15
CA ARG A 81 -6.98 2.01 -13.23
C ARG A 81 -7.27 3.45 -12.84
N ASP A 82 -7.12 4.39 -13.78
CA ASP A 82 -7.50 5.77 -13.53
C ASP A 82 -8.98 5.91 -13.14
N PHE A 83 -9.26 6.70 -12.10
CA PHE A 83 -10.61 6.77 -11.53
C PHE A 83 -11.64 7.25 -12.54
N LEU A 84 -11.26 8.17 -13.44
CA LEU A 84 -12.14 8.72 -14.47
C LEU A 84 -12.23 7.79 -15.67
N SER A 85 -11.10 7.49 -16.32
CA SER A 85 -11.09 6.79 -17.62
C SER A 85 -11.20 5.28 -17.49
N GLY A 86 -10.83 4.70 -16.36
CA GLY A 86 -10.69 3.26 -16.20
C GLY A 86 -9.48 2.66 -16.92
N HIS A 87 -8.64 3.47 -17.55
CA HIS A 87 -7.44 2.99 -18.24
C HIS A 87 -6.40 2.49 -17.24
N SER A 88 -5.79 1.35 -17.54
CA SER A 88 -4.65 0.85 -16.79
C SER A 88 -3.39 1.67 -17.11
N TYR A 89 -2.54 1.88 -16.11
CA TYR A 89 -1.23 2.52 -16.30
C TYR A 89 -0.22 1.55 -16.95
N ASN A 90 -0.20 1.46 -18.27
CA ASN A 90 0.90 0.85 -19.03
C ASN A 90 1.99 1.90 -19.36
N GLN A 91 3.20 1.46 -19.74
CA GLN A 91 4.32 2.37 -20.00
C GLN A 91 3.99 3.49 -20.99
N THR A 92 3.17 3.23 -22.01
CA THR A 92 2.78 4.22 -23.02
C THR A 92 1.79 5.24 -22.45
N SER A 93 0.71 4.78 -21.81
CA SER A 93 -0.32 5.64 -21.19
C SER A 93 0.23 6.50 -20.04
N TYR A 94 1.26 6.04 -19.33
CA TYR A 94 1.82 6.76 -18.18
C TYR A 94 2.40 8.13 -18.58
N PHE A 95 3.11 8.19 -19.72
CA PHE A 95 3.68 9.44 -20.23
C PHE A 95 2.64 10.31 -20.92
N ASP A 96 1.74 9.70 -21.71
CA ASP A 96 0.73 10.44 -22.48
C ASP A 96 -0.33 11.09 -21.58
N GLU A 97 -0.73 10.44 -20.48
CA GLU A 97 -1.74 10.97 -19.54
C GLU A 97 -1.14 11.82 -18.40
N ALA A 98 0.19 12.07 -18.43
CA ALA A 98 0.94 12.79 -17.41
C ALA A 98 0.60 12.31 -15.99
N VAL A 99 0.72 11.00 -15.77
CA VAL A 99 0.36 10.35 -14.51
C VAL A 99 1.33 10.76 -13.40
N ASP A 100 0.79 11.19 -12.28
CA ASP A 100 1.55 11.49 -11.06
C ASP A 100 0.82 10.97 -9.82
N ILE A 101 1.51 10.96 -8.70
CA ILE A 101 1.04 10.42 -7.42
C ILE A 101 0.38 11.54 -6.62
N HIS A 102 -0.92 11.39 -6.38
CA HIS A 102 -1.76 12.37 -5.73
C HIS A 102 -2.44 11.81 -4.48
N HIS A 103 -2.92 12.71 -3.62
CA HIS A 103 -3.65 12.33 -2.42
C HIS A 103 -5.07 11.86 -2.78
N ILE A 104 -5.52 10.75 -2.18
CA ILE A 104 -6.90 10.26 -2.37
C ILE A 104 -7.88 11.11 -1.57
N PHE A 105 -7.63 11.25 -0.27
CA PHE A 105 -8.22 12.32 0.54
C PHE A 105 -7.37 13.57 0.35
N PRO A 106 -7.86 14.62 -0.34
CA PRO A 106 -7.03 15.75 -0.72
C PRO A 106 -6.45 16.49 0.48
N ARG A 107 -5.24 17.04 0.32
CA ARG A 107 -4.53 17.79 1.37
C ARG A 107 -5.38 18.92 1.94
N ALA A 108 -6.05 19.68 1.08
CA ALA A 108 -6.89 20.81 1.48
C ALA A 108 -8.07 20.35 2.36
N TRP A 109 -8.76 19.28 1.98
CA TRP A 109 -9.80 18.67 2.80
C TRP A 109 -9.26 18.17 4.15
N CYS A 110 -8.10 17.50 4.16
CA CYS A 110 -7.48 17.00 5.40
C CYS A 110 -7.15 18.15 6.37
N GLN A 111 -6.59 19.25 5.85
CA GLN A 111 -6.28 20.44 6.63
C GLN A 111 -7.53 21.10 7.21
N LYS A 112 -8.60 21.23 6.41
CA LYS A 112 -9.89 21.76 6.85
C LYS A 112 -10.50 20.92 7.98
N ASN A 113 -10.31 19.60 7.93
CA ASN A 113 -10.79 18.66 8.95
C ASN A 113 -9.79 18.43 10.09
N ARG A 114 -8.72 19.24 10.20
CA ARG A 114 -7.71 19.19 11.27
C ARG A 114 -7.01 17.83 11.39
N ILE A 115 -6.87 17.12 10.27
CA ILE A 115 -6.08 15.89 10.20
C ILE A 115 -4.61 16.28 10.12
N ALA A 116 -3.80 15.80 11.07
CA ALA A 116 -2.38 16.10 11.14
C ALA A 116 -1.63 15.63 9.88
N ARG A 117 -0.58 16.36 9.49
CA ARG A 117 0.17 16.12 8.24
C ARG A 117 0.76 14.72 8.19
N GLU A 118 1.24 14.24 9.33
CA GLU A 118 1.86 12.93 9.52
C GLU A 118 0.88 11.79 9.23
N ARG A 119 -0.43 12.05 9.32
CA ARG A 119 -1.48 11.07 9.05
C ARG A 119 -1.89 11.06 7.58
N HIS A 120 -2.03 12.23 6.96
CA HIS A 120 -2.57 12.33 5.61
C HIS A 120 -1.51 12.37 4.49
N ASP A 121 -0.23 12.66 4.79
CA ASP A 121 0.83 12.78 3.79
C ASP A 121 1.64 11.48 3.57
N THR A 122 1.01 10.34 3.84
CA THR A 122 1.61 8.99 3.81
C THR A 122 1.34 8.29 2.48
N ILE A 123 2.06 7.20 2.21
CA ILE A 123 1.80 6.32 1.05
C ILE A 123 0.36 5.79 1.04
N ILE A 124 -0.24 5.56 2.22
CA ILE A 124 -1.58 4.99 2.36
C ILE A 124 -2.62 5.91 1.73
N ASN A 125 -2.43 7.22 1.82
CA ASN A 125 -3.33 8.21 1.23
C ASN A 125 -2.86 8.69 -0.15
N LYS A 126 -2.02 7.93 -0.85
CA LYS A 126 -1.47 8.33 -2.16
C LYS A 126 -1.72 7.26 -3.22
N THR A 127 -1.90 7.68 -4.47
CA THR A 127 -2.14 6.77 -5.59
C THR A 127 -1.79 7.45 -6.92
N PRO A 128 -1.37 6.71 -7.96
CA PRO A 128 -1.18 7.28 -9.28
C PRO A 128 -2.53 7.70 -9.86
N LEU A 129 -2.61 8.89 -10.43
CA LEU A 129 -3.79 9.41 -11.15
C LEU A 129 -3.32 10.20 -12.38
N SER A 130 -4.12 10.19 -13.44
CA SER A 130 -3.89 11.09 -14.58
C SER A 130 -4.05 12.55 -14.16
N SER A 131 -3.40 13.46 -14.89
CA SER A 131 -3.54 14.90 -14.66
C SER A 131 -5.00 15.37 -14.76
N LYS A 132 -5.77 14.79 -15.69
CA LYS A 132 -7.20 15.08 -15.87
C LYS A 132 -8.01 14.68 -14.63
N THR A 133 -7.80 13.48 -14.12
CA THR A 133 -8.50 12.98 -12.93
C THR A 133 -8.14 13.77 -11.69
N ASN A 134 -6.85 14.11 -11.52
CA ASN A 134 -6.41 14.93 -10.39
C ASN A 134 -7.05 16.33 -10.37
N ARG A 135 -7.29 16.94 -11.55
CA ARG A 135 -8.03 18.23 -11.62
C ARG A 135 -9.47 18.11 -11.12
N ILE A 136 -10.13 16.97 -11.34
CA ILE A 136 -11.51 16.72 -10.89
C ILE A 136 -11.56 16.41 -9.39
N VAL A 137 -10.57 15.66 -8.89
CA VAL A 137 -10.39 15.41 -7.45
C VAL A 137 -10.29 16.74 -6.70
N GLY A 138 -9.40 17.62 -7.15
CA GLY A 138 -9.26 18.97 -6.60
C GLY A 138 -8.91 18.94 -5.10
N GLY A 139 -9.56 19.82 -4.32
CA GLY A 139 -9.35 19.95 -2.87
C GLY A 139 -10.49 19.45 -1.99
N ASP A 140 -11.52 18.85 -2.59
CA ASP A 140 -12.79 18.53 -1.92
C ASP A 140 -12.77 17.15 -1.25
N ALA A 141 -13.84 16.84 -0.51
CA ALA A 141 -14.02 15.53 0.08
C ALA A 141 -14.15 14.43 -0.99
N PRO A 142 -13.72 13.19 -0.71
CA PRO A 142 -13.96 12.07 -1.61
C PRO A 142 -15.40 11.88 -2.06
N SER A 143 -16.37 11.96 -1.15
CA SER A 143 -17.80 11.89 -1.48
C SER A 143 -18.19 12.91 -2.57
N VAL A 144 -17.64 14.11 -2.50
CA VAL A 144 -17.92 15.22 -3.43
C VAL A 144 -17.28 14.99 -4.79
N TYR A 145 -15.98 14.68 -4.87
CA TYR A 145 -15.37 14.49 -6.18
C TYR A 145 -15.86 13.20 -6.86
N LEU A 146 -16.20 12.15 -6.09
CA LEU A 146 -16.76 10.92 -6.66
C LEU A 146 -18.10 11.19 -7.34
N ALA A 147 -18.95 12.03 -6.76
CA ALA A 147 -20.21 12.45 -7.38
C ALA A 147 -20.03 13.31 -8.66
N ARG A 148 -18.82 13.84 -8.90
CA ARG A 148 -18.49 14.59 -10.13
C ARG A 148 -17.97 13.71 -11.25
N LEU A 149 -17.28 12.61 -10.95
CA LEU A 149 -16.62 11.77 -11.95
C LEU A 149 -17.58 11.30 -13.07
N PRO A 150 -18.78 10.74 -12.78
CA PRO A 150 -19.72 10.32 -13.84
C PRO A 150 -20.10 11.47 -14.78
N LYS A 151 -20.23 12.69 -14.25
CA LYS A 151 -20.62 13.89 -15.01
C LYS A 151 -19.50 14.43 -15.91
N GLN A 152 -18.27 13.97 -15.71
CA GLN A 152 -17.08 14.38 -16.46
C GLN A 152 -16.67 13.35 -17.52
N GLY A 153 -17.57 12.43 -17.86
CA GLY A 153 -17.35 11.36 -18.84
C GLY A 153 -16.73 10.09 -18.25
N ALA A 154 -16.80 9.89 -16.92
CA ALA A 154 -16.50 8.59 -16.35
C ALA A 154 -17.60 7.56 -16.64
N ALA A 155 -17.25 6.29 -16.45
CA ALA A 155 -18.21 5.21 -16.38
C ALA A 155 -19.16 5.35 -15.16
N SER A 156 -20.17 4.48 -15.07
CA SER A 156 -21.14 4.46 -13.97
C SER A 156 -20.49 4.39 -12.58
N ASP A 157 -21.24 4.71 -11.52
CA ASP A 157 -20.73 4.61 -10.14
C ASP A 157 -20.15 3.23 -9.83
N ALA A 158 -20.75 2.16 -10.33
CA ALA A 158 -20.25 0.79 -10.16
C ALA A 158 -18.90 0.56 -10.87
N ALA A 159 -18.68 1.19 -12.02
CA ALA A 159 -17.40 1.13 -12.71
C ALA A 159 -16.33 1.94 -11.96
N ILE A 160 -16.68 3.13 -11.44
CA ILE A 160 -15.79 3.91 -10.57
C ILE A 160 -15.39 3.10 -9.35
N ASP A 161 -16.32 2.36 -8.74
CA ASP A 161 -16.03 1.49 -7.60
C ASP A 161 -15.01 0.41 -7.98
N THR A 162 -15.18 -0.21 -9.15
CA THR A 162 -14.19 -1.17 -9.69
C THR A 162 -12.82 -0.50 -9.91
N HIS A 163 -12.79 0.76 -10.35
CA HIS A 163 -11.55 1.51 -10.51
C HIS A 163 -10.89 1.75 -9.15
N LEU A 164 -11.63 2.21 -8.15
CA LEU A 164 -11.12 2.41 -6.78
C LEU A 164 -10.57 1.11 -6.18
N GLU A 165 -11.29 0.01 -6.32
CA GLU A 165 -10.88 -1.31 -5.83
C GLU A 165 -9.57 -1.79 -6.46
N SER A 166 -9.31 -1.45 -7.73
CA SER A 166 -8.02 -1.75 -8.38
C SER A 166 -6.81 -1.06 -7.72
N HIS A 167 -7.06 0.00 -6.93
CA HIS A 167 -6.06 0.69 -6.10
C HIS A 167 -6.08 0.22 -4.63
N LEU A 168 -6.78 -0.86 -4.33
CA LEU A 168 -7.00 -1.38 -2.97
C LEU A 168 -7.73 -0.38 -2.07
N ILE A 169 -8.67 0.37 -2.65
CA ILE A 169 -9.49 1.35 -1.94
C ILE A 169 -10.90 0.78 -1.78
N ASP A 170 -11.44 0.87 -0.57
CA ASP A 170 -12.85 0.58 -0.30
C ASP A 170 -13.72 1.78 -0.73
N PRO A 171 -14.61 1.63 -1.73
CA PRO A 171 -15.42 2.74 -2.23
C PRO A 171 -16.41 3.31 -1.20
N GLN A 172 -16.87 2.48 -0.25
CA GLN A 172 -17.82 2.90 0.77
C GLN A 172 -17.15 3.86 1.77
N LEU A 173 -15.90 3.60 2.13
CA LEU A 173 -15.13 4.45 3.04
C LEU A 173 -14.86 5.83 2.43
N LEU A 174 -14.64 5.90 1.12
CA LEU A 174 -14.51 7.19 0.42
C LEU A 174 -15.85 7.92 0.33
N ARG A 175 -16.95 7.24 -0.02
CA ARG A 175 -18.27 7.89 -0.09
C ARG A 175 -18.78 8.40 1.24
N ALA A 176 -18.37 7.78 2.33
CA ALA A 176 -18.65 8.24 3.69
C ALA A 176 -17.65 9.27 4.23
N ASP A 177 -16.65 9.69 3.43
CA ASP A 177 -15.52 10.53 3.86
C ASP A 177 -14.80 9.99 5.12
N ASN A 178 -14.85 8.67 5.33
CA ASN A 178 -14.31 8.01 6.51
C ASN A 178 -12.80 7.80 6.37
N PHE A 179 -12.05 8.85 6.68
CA PHE A 179 -10.59 8.86 6.60
C PHE A 179 -9.93 7.76 7.46
N ASP A 180 -10.40 7.58 8.71
CA ASP A 180 -9.78 6.64 9.65
C ASP A 180 -10.01 5.19 9.23
N GLY A 181 -11.24 4.86 8.82
CA GLY A 181 -11.57 3.56 8.25
C GLY A 181 -10.77 3.30 6.98
N PHE A 182 -10.69 4.28 6.07
CA PHE A 182 -9.90 4.19 4.85
C PHE A 182 -8.43 3.87 5.13
N VAL A 183 -7.80 4.60 6.05
CA VAL A 183 -6.38 4.38 6.40
C VAL A 183 -6.16 2.96 6.92
N GLY A 184 -7.01 2.48 7.83
CA GLY A 184 -6.90 1.12 8.37
C GLY A 184 -7.06 0.05 7.30
N ARG A 185 -8.17 0.11 6.55
CA ARG A 185 -8.51 -0.91 5.55
C ARG A 185 -7.51 -0.97 4.40
N ARG A 186 -7.05 0.20 3.94
CA ARG A 186 -6.06 0.28 2.85
C ARG A 186 -4.66 -0.10 3.32
N GLN A 187 -4.30 0.19 4.57
CA GLN A 187 -3.04 -0.29 5.14
C GLN A 187 -2.97 -1.82 5.12
N GLU A 188 -4.01 -2.51 5.57
CA GLU A 188 -4.08 -3.98 5.56
C GLU A 188 -3.96 -4.53 4.13
N ALA A 189 -4.69 -3.95 3.18
CA ALA A 189 -4.65 -4.38 1.79
C ALA A 189 -3.26 -4.18 1.16
N LEU A 190 -2.61 -3.04 1.42
CA LEU A 190 -1.24 -2.78 0.97
C LEU A 190 -0.22 -3.73 1.59
N LEU A 191 -0.40 -4.11 2.86
CA LEU A 191 0.45 -5.11 3.51
C LEU A 191 0.30 -6.47 2.84
N GLY A 192 -0.93 -6.90 2.55
CA GLY A 192 -1.16 -8.15 1.81
C GLY A 192 -0.53 -8.13 0.41
N LEU A 193 -0.55 -6.98 -0.26
CA LEU A 193 0.10 -6.80 -1.57
C LEU A 193 1.63 -6.95 -1.46
N ILE A 194 2.26 -6.35 -0.45
CA ILE A 194 3.70 -6.47 -0.19
C ILE A 194 4.05 -7.90 0.23
N GLU A 195 3.20 -8.54 1.04
CA GLU A 195 3.36 -9.93 1.50
C GLU A 195 3.45 -10.89 0.32
N ALA A 196 2.49 -10.78 -0.60
CA ALA A 196 2.44 -11.60 -1.81
C ALA A 196 3.65 -11.35 -2.71
N ALA A 197 4.12 -10.11 -2.84
CA ALA A 197 5.26 -9.76 -3.68
C ALA A 197 6.60 -10.28 -3.12
N THR A 198 6.77 -10.23 -1.79
CA THR A 198 8.01 -10.64 -1.10
C THR A 198 8.02 -12.12 -0.74
N GLY A 199 6.88 -12.80 -0.77
CA GLY A 199 6.74 -14.18 -0.31
C GLY A 199 6.98 -14.34 1.20
N LYS A 200 6.85 -13.26 1.98
CA LYS A 200 7.12 -13.23 3.42
C LYS A 200 5.83 -13.34 4.21
N ALA A 201 5.47 -14.54 4.66
CA ALA A 201 4.24 -14.75 5.42
C ALA A 201 4.14 -13.86 6.69
N ASP A 202 2.90 -13.54 7.07
CA ASP A 202 2.43 -12.93 8.32
C ASP A 202 2.57 -11.39 8.45
N LEU A 203 2.67 -10.60 7.39
CA LEU A 203 2.68 -9.14 7.55
C LEU A 203 1.33 -8.63 8.08
N VAL A 204 0.23 -9.17 7.57
CA VAL A 204 -1.12 -8.84 8.05
C VAL A 204 -1.34 -9.35 9.49
N CYS A 205 -1.01 -10.62 9.77
CA CYS A 205 -1.13 -11.21 11.11
C CYS A 205 -0.24 -10.52 12.16
N ARG A 206 0.94 -10.01 11.79
CA ARG A 206 1.81 -9.23 12.69
C ARG A 206 1.21 -7.87 13.01
N ALA A 207 0.61 -7.18 12.03
CA ALA A 207 -0.07 -5.91 12.25
C ALA A 207 -1.25 -6.07 13.23
N ALA A 208 -2.09 -7.08 13.04
CA ALA A 208 -3.21 -7.37 13.92
C ALA A 208 -2.76 -7.69 15.36
N ARG A 209 -1.73 -8.52 15.53
CA ARG A 209 -1.16 -8.85 16.85
C ARG A 209 -0.57 -7.63 17.56
N PHE A 210 0.08 -6.73 16.83
CA PHE A 210 0.63 -5.50 17.41
C PHE A 210 -0.44 -4.53 17.88
N LEU A 211 -1.55 -4.39 17.13
CA LEU A 211 -2.70 -3.58 17.54
C LEU A 211 -3.37 -4.17 18.79
N LEU A 212 -3.60 -5.49 18.82
CA LEU A 212 -4.16 -6.17 19.99
C LEU A 212 -3.25 -6.03 21.23
N ALA A 213 -1.93 -6.14 21.07
CA ALA A 213 -0.98 -5.96 22.17
C ALA A 213 -1.02 -4.53 22.73
N ARG A 214 -1.14 -3.50 21.88
CA ARG A 214 -1.27 -2.09 22.35
C ARG A 214 -2.58 -1.82 23.09
N HIS A 215 -3.65 -2.55 22.79
CA HIS A 215 -4.93 -2.44 23.51
C HIS A 215 -4.99 -3.34 24.75
N ALA A 216 -4.12 -4.34 24.88
CA ALA A 216 -4.03 -5.19 26.06
C ALA A 216 -3.35 -4.50 27.26
N ASP A 217 -2.60 -3.42 27.02
CA ASP A 217 -2.00 -2.57 28.05
C ASP A 217 -3.00 -1.53 28.62
N ASP A 218 -4.18 -1.35 28.01
CA ASP A 218 -5.29 -0.61 28.60
C ASP A 218 -6.06 -1.52 29.56
N LEU A 219 -5.95 -1.22 30.87
CA LEU A 219 -6.48 -1.95 32.04
C LEU A 219 -7.99 -2.32 32.01
N CYS A 220 -8.74 -1.96 30.97
CA CYS A 220 -10.18 -2.19 30.87
C CYS A 220 -10.55 -3.59 30.31
N PHE A 221 -9.64 -4.27 29.59
CA PHE A 221 -10.00 -5.53 28.90
C PHE A 221 -9.86 -6.82 29.74
N ARG A 222 -9.29 -6.74 30.96
CA ARG A 222 -9.15 -7.92 31.86
C ARG A 222 -10.48 -8.50 32.34
N ARG A 223 -11.62 -7.86 32.05
CA ARG A 223 -12.94 -8.34 32.49
C ARG A 223 -13.68 -9.21 31.45
N LEU A 224 -13.17 -9.31 30.22
CA LEU A 224 -13.84 -10.12 29.17
C LEU A 224 -13.31 -11.56 29.02
N LEU A 225 -12.17 -11.89 29.64
CA LEU A 225 -11.57 -13.24 29.58
C LEU A 225 -11.86 -14.13 30.80
N PHE A 226 -12.65 -13.65 31.77
CA PHE A 226 -13.03 -14.45 32.96
C PHE A 226 -14.40 -15.14 32.85
N PHE A 227 -15.09 -15.04 31.71
CA PHE A 227 -16.43 -15.64 31.53
C PHE A 227 -16.47 -16.91 30.66
N THR A 228 -15.34 -17.42 30.16
CA THR A 228 -15.30 -18.63 29.32
C THR A 228 -14.64 -19.84 29.97
N SER A 229 -14.42 -19.82 31.29
CA SER A 229 -13.80 -20.93 32.03
C SER A 229 -14.62 -21.43 33.22
N VAL A 230 -15.95 -21.46 33.11
CA VAL A 230 -16.80 -22.31 33.95
C VAL A 230 -18.02 -22.72 33.14
N SER A 231 -17.97 -23.89 32.48
CA SER A 231 -19.11 -24.79 32.18
C SER A 231 -18.70 -25.84 31.14
N PHE A 232 -18.00 -26.87 31.58
CA PHE A 232 -18.21 -28.23 31.09
C PHE A 232 -18.08 -29.14 32.32
N GLY A 233 -19.23 -29.62 32.78
CA GLY A 233 -19.32 -30.85 33.56
C GLY A 233 -19.27 -32.06 32.64
#